data_AF-A0A352NRU0-F1
#
_entry.id   AF-A0A352NRU0-F1
#
_cell.length_a   1.000
_cell.length_b   1.000
_cell.length_c   1.000
_cell.angle_alpha   90.00
_cell.angle_beta   90.00
_cell.angle_gamma   90.00
#
_symmetry.space_group_name_H-M   'P 1'
#
loop_
_entity.id
_entity.type
_entity.pdbx_description
1 polymer ?
#
loop_
_entity_poly.entity_id
_entity_poly.type
_entity_poly.pdbx_seq_one_letter_code
_entity_poly.pdbx_strand_id
1 'polypeptide(L)'
;MKKFGTAVILAGGKSSRMGFDKQFMKIKGKRLLKIMVDKLRREFVDIIIVTNKPEQYEGSSCRIFCDEIKQRGPLSGIHAGLKESISRYAYFTACDMPNINIGYIRYMEEKIRNLKVDACVTRLGDRL
;
A
#
# COMPACT_ATOMS: atom_id res chain seq x y z
N MET A 1 -7.39 -0.61 19.68
CA MET A 1 -7.06 -0.53 18.24
C MET A 1 -7.41 -1.87 17.58
N LYS A 2 -8.06 -1.88 16.40
CA LYS A 2 -8.36 -3.14 15.67
C LYS A 2 -7.06 -3.80 15.21
N LYS A 3 -7.04 -5.14 15.09
CA LYS A 3 -5.84 -5.88 14.66
C LYS A 3 -5.51 -5.62 13.18
N PHE A 4 -6.52 -5.63 12.33
CA PHE A 4 -6.45 -5.32 10.89
C PHE A 4 -7.49 -4.25 10.55
N GLY A 5 -7.28 -3.51 9.46
CA GLY A 5 -8.23 -2.47 9.03
C GLY A 5 -7.64 -1.44 8.05
N THR A 6 -6.31 -1.29 8.03
CA THR A 6 -5.58 -0.39 7.15
C THR A 6 -4.88 -1.13 6.02
N ALA A 7 -5.02 -0.63 4.79
CA ALA A 7 -4.09 -0.89 3.70
C ALA A 7 -3.33 0.36 3.31
N VAL A 8 -2.07 0.20 2.95
CA VAL A 8 -1.16 1.27 2.53
C VAL A 8 -0.65 0.98 1.12
N ILE A 9 -0.88 1.94 0.22
CA ILE A 9 -0.35 1.94 -1.14
C ILE A 9 0.87 2.85 -1.15
N LEU A 10 2.05 2.25 -1.36
CA LEU A 10 3.29 2.99 -1.56
C LEU A 10 3.34 3.48 -3.01
N ALA A 11 3.09 4.78 -3.19
CA ALA A 11 3.04 5.47 -4.47
C ALA A 11 4.19 6.48 -4.68
N GLY A 12 5.15 6.52 -3.75
CA GLY A 12 6.37 7.33 -3.85
C GLY A 12 7.60 6.57 -4.34
N GLY A 13 8.67 7.31 -4.65
CA GLY A 13 9.96 6.79 -5.08
C GLY A 13 10.50 7.52 -6.31
N LYS A 14 11.78 7.31 -6.64
CA LYS A 14 12.46 8.05 -7.73
C LYS A 14 12.04 7.63 -9.14
N SER A 15 11.13 6.65 -9.33
CA SER A 15 10.70 6.12 -10.64
C SER A 15 11.85 5.86 -11.65
N SER A 16 13.08 5.70 -11.15
CA SER A 16 14.30 5.77 -11.98
C SER A 16 14.49 4.55 -12.86
N ARG A 17 13.78 3.46 -12.57
CA ARG A 17 13.85 2.21 -13.34
C ARG A 17 12.84 2.14 -14.50
N MET A 18 11.91 3.09 -14.63
CA MET A 18 10.81 2.97 -15.62
C MET A 18 10.49 4.24 -16.41
N GLY A 19 11.22 5.35 -16.20
CA GLY A 19 11.25 6.51 -17.11
C GLY A 19 9.96 7.34 -17.26
N PHE A 20 8.82 6.89 -16.71
CA PHE A 20 7.53 7.58 -16.75
C PHE A 20 6.78 7.50 -15.42
N ASP A 21 5.92 8.50 -15.15
CA ASP A 21 5.04 8.53 -13.98
C ASP A 21 3.96 7.42 -14.10
N LYS A 22 4.31 6.19 -13.66
CA LYS A 22 3.45 4.99 -13.63
C LYS A 22 2.07 5.23 -13.02
N GLN A 23 1.97 6.23 -12.14
CA GLN A 23 0.79 6.66 -11.40
C GLN A 23 -0.40 7.02 -12.31
N PHE A 24 -0.14 7.37 -13.59
CA PHE A 24 -1.16 7.67 -14.59
C PHE A 24 -1.41 6.55 -15.61
N MET A 25 -0.75 5.40 -15.47
CA MET A 25 -1.02 4.27 -16.35
C MET A 25 -2.47 3.83 -16.21
N LYS A 26 -3.18 3.82 -17.34
CA LYS A 26 -4.55 3.34 -17.43
C LYS A 26 -4.52 1.88 -17.88
N ILE A 27 -5.12 0.99 -17.09
CA ILE A 27 -5.45 -0.35 -17.55
C ILE A 27 -6.94 -0.36 -17.87
N LYS A 28 -7.29 -0.66 -19.13
CA LYS A 28 -8.69 -0.67 -19.62
C LYS A 28 -9.44 0.64 -19.31
N GLY A 29 -8.78 1.78 -19.52
CA GLY A 29 -9.37 3.11 -19.31
C GLY A 29 -9.45 3.59 -17.86
N LYS A 30 -9.17 2.73 -16.86
CA LYS A 30 -9.16 3.09 -15.43
C LYS A 30 -7.74 3.33 -14.94
N ARG A 31 -7.53 4.39 -14.16
CA ARG A 31 -6.24 4.65 -13.47
C ARG A 31 -5.92 3.45 -12.58
N LEU A 32 -4.66 2.99 -12.62
CA LEU A 32 -4.19 1.83 -11.87
C LEU A 32 -4.56 1.89 -10.38
N LEU A 33 -4.33 3.05 -9.78
CA LEU A 33 -4.65 3.30 -8.38
C LEU A 33 -6.13 3.06 -8.09
N LYS A 34 -7.05 3.53 -8.94
CA LYS A 34 -8.48 3.36 -8.71
C LYS A 34 -8.86 1.88 -8.66
N ILE A 35 -8.28 1.05 -9.52
CA ILE A 35 -8.50 -0.40 -9.50
C ILE A 35 -8.02 -1.00 -8.18
N MET A 36 -6.84 -0.60 -7.70
CA MET A 36 -6.29 -1.07 -6.43
C MET A 36 -7.16 -0.65 -5.25
N VAL A 37 -7.54 0.63 -5.17
CA VAL A 37 -8.41 1.17 -4.12
C VAL A 37 -9.76 0.46 -4.10
N ASP A 38 -10.42 0.34 -5.26
CA ASP A 38 -11.74 -0.32 -5.37
C ASP A 38 -11.68 -1.79 -4.92
N LYS A 39 -10.55 -2.49 -5.14
CA LYS A 39 -10.34 -3.86 -4.64
C LYS A 39 -10.07 -3.88 -3.14
N LEU A 40 -9.13 -3.06 -2.65
CA LEU A 40 -8.72 -3.02 -1.24
C LEU A 40 -9.89 -2.62 -0.32
N ARG A 41 -10.80 -1.76 -0.77
CA ARG A 41 -12.01 -1.37 -0.01
C ARG A 41 -12.93 -2.53 0.35
N ARG A 42 -12.80 -3.67 -0.31
CA ARG A 42 -13.58 -4.87 0.02
C ARG A 42 -13.12 -5.53 1.31
N GLU A 43 -11.90 -5.24 1.76
CA GLU A 43 -11.29 -5.83 2.96
C GLU A 43 -10.91 -4.76 4.01
N PHE A 44 -10.47 -3.60 3.56
CA PHE A 44 -9.95 -2.54 4.42
C PHE A 44 -10.89 -1.34 4.48
N VAL A 45 -11.14 -0.87 5.70
CA VAL A 45 -11.95 0.33 5.95
C VAL A 45 -11.12 1.62 5.86
N ASP A 46 -9.81 1.51 6.05
CA ASP A 46 -8.85 2.61 5.90
C ASP A 46 -7.88 2.28 4.77
N ILE A 47 -7.73 3.22 3.84
CA ILE A 47 -6.77 3.12 2.74
C ILE A 47 -5.95 4.39 2.73
N ILE A 48 -4.65 4.19 2.88
CA ILE A 48 -3.64 5.24 2.89
C ILE A 48 -2.83 5.16 1.59
N ILE A 49 -2.59 6.31 0.98
CA ILE A 49 -1.64 6.47 -0.12
C ILE A 49 -0.44 7.25 0.42
N VAL A 50 0.74 6.66 0.36
CA VAL A 50 1.98 7.36 0.72
C VAL A 50 2.72 7.79 -0.55
N THR A 51 2.90 9.09 -0.73
CA THR A 51 3.49 9.68 -1.94
C THR A 51 4.24 10.97 -1.65
N ASN A 52 5.21 11.32 -2.49
CA ASN A 52 5.88 12.62 -2.46
C ASN A 52 5.27 13.63 -3.45
N LYS A 53 4.16 13.26 -4.11
CA LYS A 53 3.39 14.08 -5.06
C LYS A 53 1.89 14.05 -4.71
N PRO A 54 1.48 14.55 -3.53
CA PRO A 54 0.09 14.47 -3.06
C PRO A 54 -0.92 15.13 -4.01
N GLU A 55 -0.51 16.18 -4.73
CA GLU A 55 -1.31 16.89 -5.74
C GLU A 55 -1.84 15.96 -6.84
N GLN A 56 -1.16 14.85 -7.13
CA GLN A 56 -1.60 13.86 -8.13
C GLN A 56 -2.83 13.05 -7.70
N TYR A 57 -3.17 13.14 -6.42
CA TYR A 57 -4.22 12.36 -5.76
C TYR A 57 -5.34 13.24 -5.18
N GLU A 58 -5.36 14.52 -5.53
CA GLU A 58 -6.48 15.41 -5.21
C GLU A 58 -7.82 14.80 -5.67
N GLY A 59 -8.83 14.90 -4.80
CA GLY A 59 -10.14 14.28 -5.02
C GLY A 59 -10.19 12.75 -4.79
N SER A 60 -9.07 12.12 -4.42
CA SER A 60 -9.10 10.75 -3.90
C SER A 60 -9.88 10.71 -2.59
N SER A 61 -10.68 9.66 -2.40
CA SER A 61 -11.34 9.39 -1.12
C SER A 61 -10.48 8.54 -0.18
N CYS A 62 -9.17 8.50 -0.42
CA CYS A 62 -8.18 7.86 0.45
C CYS A 62 -7.45 8.92 1.26
N ARG A 63 -6.90 8.54 2.41
CA ARG A 63 -5.98 9.41 3.16
C ARG A 63 -4.64 9.46 2.43
N ILE A 64 -4.06 10.65 2.31
CA ILE A 64 -2.80 10.85 1.58
C ILE A 64 -1.77 11.41 2.55
N PHE A 65 -0.61 10.79 2.61
CA PHE A 65 0.52 11.23 3.44
C PHE A 65 1.82 11.25 2.65
N CYS A 66 2.73 12.12 3.09
CA CYS A 66 4.07 12.20 2.54
C CYS A 66 5.07 11.45 3.43
N ASP A 67 6.23 11.15 2.86
CA ASP A 67 7.39 10.72 3.63
C ASP A 67 7.76 11.81 4.66
N GLU A 68 7.72 11.46 5.94
CA GLU A 68 8.28 12.32 6.99
C GLU A 68 9.81 12.40 6.85
N ILE A 69 10.44 11.26 6.54
CA ILE A 69 11.88 11.15 6.36
C ILE A 69 12.21 11.02 4.87
N LYS A 70 12.35 12.18 4.22
CA LYS A 70 12.58 12.25 2.76
C LYS A 70 13.83 11.46 2.32
N GLN A 71 13.77 10.91 1.10
CA GLN A 71 14.88 10.25 0.39
C GLN A 71 15.47 8.99 1.06
N ARG A 72 14.70 8.30 1.92
CA ARG A 72 15.12 7.03 2.55
C ARG A 72 14.51 5.77 1.93
N GLY A 73 13.98 5.89 0.71
CA GLY A 73 13.43 4.75 -0.04
C GLY A 73 12.17 4.17 0.60
N PRO A 74 11.84 2.89 0.33
CA PRO A 74 10.57 2.26 0.74
C PRO A 74 10.32 2.28 2.26
N LEU A 75 11.38 2.24 3.08
CA LEU A 75 11.25 2.23 4.54
C LEU A 75 10.65 3.53 5.08
N SER A 76 10.91 4.68 4.46
CA SER A 76 10.23 5.92 4.85
C SER A 76 8.73 5.83 4.60
N GLY A 77 8.34 5.27 3.45
CA GLY A 77 6.93 5.11 3.13
C GLY A 77 6.22 4.12 4.06
N ILE A 78 6.91 3.05 4.45
CA ILE A 78 6.42 2.10 5.45
C ILE A 78 6.26 2.78 6.81
N HIS A 79 7.25 3.57 7.24
CA HIS A 79 7.19 4.34 8.48
C HIS A 79 5.98 5.29 8.51
N ALA A 80 5.81 6.12 7.47
CA ALA A 80 4.68 7.03 7.35
C ALA A 80 3.34 6.27 7.36
N GLY A 81 3.23 5.17 6.61
CA GLY A 81 2.03 4.33 6.58
C GLY A 81 1.69 3.68 7.91
N LEU A 82 2.70 3.20 8.65
CA LEU A 82 2.51 2.62 9.99
C LEU A 82 2.09 3.67 11.01
N LYS A 83 2.73 4.86 11.00
CA LYS A 83 2.43 5.97 11.90
C LYS A 83 0.97 6.44 11.77
N GLU A 84 0.46 6.44 10.55
CA GLU A 84 -0.87 6.94 10.21
C GLU A 84 -1.97 5.87 10.24
N SER A 85 -1.60 4.60 10.36
CA SER A 85 -2.54 3.46 10.36
C SER A 85 -3.46 3.49 11.59
N ILE A 86 -4.74 3.20 11.37
CA ILE A 86 -5.73 3.03 12.46
C ILE A 86 -5.82 1.60 13.02
N SER A 87 -5.00 0.67 12.50
CA SER A 87 -4.94 -0.72 12.93
C SER A 87 -3.53 -1.15 13.30
N ARG A 88 -3.44 -2.20 14.13
CA ARG A 88 -2.17 -2.75 14.65
C ARG A 88 -1.24 -3.25 13.54
N TYR A 89 -1.81 -3.97 12.58
CA TYR A 89 -1.13 -4.37 11.36
C TYR A 89 -1.71 -3.58 10.20
N ALA A 90 -0.87 -3.23 9.25
CA ALA A 90 -1.26 -2.59 8.00
C ALA A 90 -0.76 -3.44 6.82
N TYR A 91 -1.60 -3.63 5.81
CA TYR A 91 -1.22 -4.32 4.58
C TYR A 91 -0.51 -3.36 3.63
N PHE A 92 0.73 -3.66 3.25
CA PHE A 92 1.51 -2.81 2.33
C PHE A 92 1.52 -3.39 0.91
N THR A 93 1.34 -2.52 -0.07
CA THR A 93 1.50 -2.86 -1.49
C THR A 93 2.10 -1.70 -2.27
N ALA A 94 2.87 -2.00 -3.31
CA ALA A 94 3.41 -0.99 -4.21
C ALA A 94 2.37 -0.61 -5.28
N CYS A 95 2.33 0.66 -5.68
CA CYS A 95 1.38 1.15 -6.69
C CYS A 95 1.52 0.48 -8.08
N ASP A 96 2.64 -0.19 -8.36
CA ASP A 96 2.89 -0.93 -9.60
C ASP A 96 2.58 -2.43 -9.50
N MET A 97 1.97 -2.88 -8.40
CA MET A 97 1.46 -4.24 -8.20
C MET A 97 -0.09 -4.28 -8.21
N PRO A 98 -0.75 -4.05 -9.36
CA PRO A 98 -2.20 -3.85 -9.41
C PRO A 98 -3.04 -5.12 -9.23
N ASN A 99 -2.41 -6.30 -9.29
CA ASN A 99 -3.11 -7.56 -9.17
C ASN A 99 -3.38 -7.93 -7.70
N ILE A 100 -4.18 -7.10 -7.02
CA ILE A 100 -4.62 -7.35 -5.65
C ILE A 100 -5.49 -8.61 -5.62
N ASN A 101 -5.10 -9.56 -4.76
CA ASN A 101 -5.81 -10.81 -4.48
C ASN A 101 -6.28 -10.80 -3.01
N ILE A 102 -7.59 -10.59 -2.81
CA ILE A 102 -8.20 -10.51 -1.48
C ILE A 102 -8.11 -11.84 -0.72
N GLY A 103 -8.22 -12.99 -1.42
CA GLY A 103 -8.07 -14.30 -0.78
C GLY A 103 -6.67 -14.50 -0.20
N TYR A 104 -5.64 -14.04 -0.91
CA TYR A 104 -4.25 -14.10 -0.42
C TYR A 104 -4.02 -13.19 0.79
N ILE A 105 -4.59 -11.98 0.76
CA ILE A 105 -4.52 -11.04 1.89
C ILE A 105 -5.16 -11.66 3.14
N ARG A 106 -6.36 -12.21 3.01
CA ARG A 106 -7.06 -12.91 4.11
C ARG A 106 -6.24 -14.08 4.67
N TYR A 107 -5.62 -14.86 3.79
CA TYR A 107 -4.72 -15.93 4.18
C TYR A 107 -3.54 -15.42 5.01
N MET A 108 -2.89 -14.32 4.61
CA MET A 108 -1.82 -13.70 5.39
C MET A 108 -2.29 -13.24 6.77
N GLU A 109 -3.46 -12.57 6.83
CA GLU A 109 -4.05 -12.14 8.10
C GLU A 109 -4.36 -13.30 9.03
N GLU A 110 -4.91 -14.39 8.49
CA GLU A 110 -5.19 -15.62 9.22
C GLU A 110 -3.92 -16.22 9.81
N LYS A 111 -2.84 -16.31 9.02
CA LYS A 111 -1.55 -16.85 9.48
C LYS A 111 -0.99 -16.12 10.70
N ILE A 112 -1.23 -14.82 10.83
CA ILE A 112 -0.74 -14.04 11.98
C ILE A 112 -1.84 -13.71 13.01
N ARG A 113 -3.07 -14.20 12.81
CA ARG A 113 -4.23 -13.85 13.65
C ARG A 113 -4.02 -14.18 15.13
N ASN A 114 -3.38 -15.31 15.42
CA ASN A 114 -3.12 -15.76 16.78
C ASN A 114 -1.63 -15.68 17.16
N LEU A 115 -0.80 -15.09 16.30
CA LEU A 115 0.63 -14.90 16.55
C LEU A 115 0.93 -13.46 16.96
N LYS A 116 2.03 -13.29 17.69
CA LYS A 116 2.67 -12.01 17.97
C LYS A 116 3.96 -11.94 17.16
N VAL A 117 3.86 -11.35 15.98
CA VAL A 117 4.99 -11.13 15.06
C VAL A 117 5.06 -9.66 14.66
N ASP A 118 6.23 -9.19 14.25
CA ASP A 118 6.42 -7.81 13.80
C ASP A 118 5.97 -7.61 12.35
N ALA A 119 6.13 -8.63 11.49
CA ALA A 119 5.74 -8.59 10.09
C ALA A 119 5.33 -9.97 9.55
N CYS A 120 4.54 -9.95 8.47
CA CYS A 120 4.26 -11.10 7.63
C CYS A 120 4.63 -10.72 6.19
N VAL A 121 5.52 -11.50 5.58
CA VAL A 121 6.03 -11.24 4.23
C VAL A 121 5.87 -12.47 3.36
N THR A 122 5.59 -12.24 2.09
CA THR A 122 5.60 -13.29 1.08
C THR A 122 7.04 -13.67 0.77
N ARG A 123 7.30 -14.96 0.50
CA ARG A 123 8.59 -15.45 0.03
C ARG A 123 8.36 -16.37 -1.17
N LEU A 124 9.05 -16.12 -2.29
CA LEU A 124 9.05 -16.98 -3.46
C LEU A 124 10.43 -17.63 -3.61
N GLY A 125 10.53 -18.92 -3.24
CA GLY A 125 11.81 -19.62 -3.16
C GLY A 125 12.72 -18.95 -2.12
N ASP A 126 13.92 -18.56 -2.52
CA ASP A 126 14.90 -17.86 -1.68
C ASP A 126 14.77 -16.33 -1.73
N ARG A 127 13.79 -15.80 -2.45
CA ARG A 127 13.55 -14.35 -2.57
C ARG A 127 12.38 -13.93 -1.67
N LEU A 128 12.64 -12.96 -0.81
CA LEU A 128 11.60 -12.19 -0.11
C LEU A 128 10.95 -11.19 -1.08
#